data_AF-A0A813FZ19-F1
#
_entry.id   AF-A0A813FZ19-F1
#
_cell.length_a   1.000
_cell.length_b   1.000
_cell.length_c   1.000
_cell.angle_alpha   90.00
_cell.angle_beta   90.00
_cell.angle_gamma   90.00
#
_symmetry.space_group_name_H-M   'P 1'
#
loop_
_entity.id
_entity.type
_entity.pdbx_description
1 polymer ?
#
loop_
_entity_poly.entity_id
_entity_poly.type
_entity_poly.pdbx_seq_one_letter_code
_entity_poly.pdbx_strand_id
1 'polypeptide(L)'
;VRSVALYTDSTRKVSGLGSLVAAVAPWNRAKRSWGEPVPSGGSAWPRATAAAAVARRGLRAVSCQAFVQETEAERLALDKEARQSMEEHMKKVEDLAAEGNIRAQKTAWKWRVRKQIWDYLEDNDLADRPRPVHNRIPNFKGSGEAGARLAQLPEFLAAKVVKVNPDTPQKSVRIAVMEQNKVLYVPQPRLRTGFFSRLEPGSVPKSQFKYASTPGGMRELAKAVETLTDKTKIDIVVIGSVAVNPENGARVGKGEGFAELEYGILRMLGQVDDSTPIITCVHDCQVVTKNLPPAGMELMKHDVPVDIIVTPTRVIIVNPEKRYPKPTGIYWELLSKEKFDQIKVLQNLKKDIEKKTGQMIEIGTEVEALPPLAKRGQGGKGGRGSDLNRKR
;
A
#
# COMPACT_ATOMS: atom_id res chain seq x y z
N VAL A 1 -42.71 27.43 14.42
CA VAL A 1 -43.44 28.69 14.21
C VAL A 1 -42.49 29.83 14.55
N ARG A 2 -42.23 30.65 13.52
CA ARG A 2 -41.49 31.94 13.41
C ARG A 2 -41.07 32.60 14.75
N SER A 3 -39.85 33.12 14.84
CA SER A 3 -39.62 34.53 14.45
C SER A 3 -38.20 34.84 13.95
N VAL A 4 -38.21 35.69 12.94
CA VAL A 4 -37.09 36.28 12.17
C VAL A 4 -36.90 37.72 12.66
N ALA A 5 -35.67 38.21 12.69
CA ALA A 5 -35.37 39.64 12.54
C ALA A 5 -34.06 39.81 11.76
N LEU A 6 -34.17 40.65 10.72
CA LEU A 6 -33.20 41.01 9.68
C LEU A 6 -32.53 42.37 10.01
N TYR A 7 -31.67 42.81 9.07
CA TYR A 7 -31.10 44.16 8.84
C TYR A 7 -29.78 44.50 9.58
N THR A 8 -28.69 45.03 8.97
CA THR A 8 -28.49 45.62 7.63
C THR A 8 -27.02 45.68 7.20
N ASP A 9 -26.88 45.77 5.89
CA ASP A 9 -25.75 46.07 4.99
C ASP A 9 -24.99 47.40 5.27
N SER A 10 -23.69 47.45 4.97
CA SER A 10 -23.07 48.66 4.39
C SER A 10 -21.76 48.35 3.66
N THR A 11 -21.75 48.72 2.39
CA THR A 11 -20.66 48.78 1.41
C THR A 11 -19.51 49.73 1.78
N ARG A 12 -18.27 49.40 1.37
CA ARG A 12 -17.35 50.41 0.79
C ARG A 12 -16.26 49.80 -0.09
N LYS A 13 -16.29 50.19 -1.37
CA LYS A 13 -15.19 50.13 -2.34
C LYS A 13 -14.13 51.18 -1.98
N VAL A 14 -12.85 50.84 -2.13
CA VAL A 14 -11.81 51.81 -2.50
C VAL A 14 -10.87 51.16 -3.52
N SER A 15 -10.69 51.89 -4.61
CA SER A 15 -9.80 51.68 -5.75
C SER A 15 -8.39 52.22 -5.49
N GLY A 16 -7.38 51.64 -6.15
CA GLY A 16 -6.34 52.45 -6.81
C GLY A 16 -4.87 52.16 -6.49
N LEU A 17 -4.14 51.89 -7.58
CA LEU A 17 -2.72 52.13 -7.89
C LEU A 17 -1.63 51.15 -7.41
N GLY A 18 -0.81 50.74 -8.38
CA GLY A 18 0.54 50.23 -8.17
C GLY A 18 1.06 49.29 -9.27
N SER A 19 1.40 49.83 -10.44
CA SER A 19 2.12 49.14 -11.52
C SER A 19 3.57 48.82 -11.12
N LEU A 20 4.07 47.62 -11.41
CA LEU A 20 5.48 47.43 -11.82
C LEU A 20 5.74 46.11 -12.56
N VAL A 21 6.18 46.33 -13.80
CA VAL A 21 6.81 45.50 -14.83
C VAL A 21 7.78 44.42 -14.34
N ALA A 22 7.70 43.22 -14.92
CA ALA A 22 8.87 42.45 -15.38
C ALA A 22 8.45 41.36 -16.38
N ALA A 23 8.71 41.61 -17.66
CA ALA A 23 8.68 40.61 -18.73
C ALA A 23 9.95 39.75 -18.67
N VAL A 24 9.81 38.42 -18.83
CA VAL A 24 10.94 37.52 -19.11
C VAL A 24 10.62 36.77 -20.40
N ALA A 25 11.43 37.05 -21.42
CA ALA A 25 11.41 36.41 -22.74
C ALA A 25 12.18 35.07 -22.72
N PRO A 26 11.95 34.18 -23.71
CA PRO A 26 12.38 32.78 -23.66
C PRO A 26 13.82 32.57 -24.12
N TRP A 27 14.49 31.58 -23.53
CA TRP A 27 15.88 31.24 -23.82
C TRP A 27 16.02 30.26 -25.00
N ASN A 28 17.04 30.53 -25.80
CA ASN A 28 17.28 30.01 -27.13
C ASN A 28 17.90 28.60 -27.17
N ARG A 29 17.54 27.90 -28.24
CA ARG A 29 18.09 26.64 -28.75
C ARG A 29 19.49 26.89 -29.34
N ALA A 30 20.51 26.16 -28.90
CA ALA A 30 21.82 26.11 -29.55
C ALA A 30 22.26 24.67 -29.84
N LYS A 31 22.47 24.38 -31.12
CA LYS A 31 23.14 23.18 -31.67
C LYS A 31 24.66 23.39 -31.61
N ARG A 32 25.43 22.35 -31.25
CA ARG A 32 26.84 22.10 -31.64
C ARG A 32 27.05 20.58 -31.60
N SER A 33 27.13 19.88 -32.73
CA SER A 33 28.24 19.71 -33.69
C SER A 33 29.20 18.60 -33.28
N TRP A 34 29.25 17.58 -34.14
CA TRP A 34 30.14 16.41 -34.13
C TRP A 34 31.59 16.79 -34.47
N GLY A 35 32.54 16.01 -33.96
CA GLY A 35 33.95 16.02 -34.35
C GLY A 35 34.75 14.97 -33.58
N GLU A 36 35.28 13.98 -34.30
CA GLU A 36 36.11 12.82 -33.90
C GLU A 36 37.57 13.21 -33.50
N PRO A 37 38.60 12.32 -33.43
CA PRO A 37 38.71 10.86 -33.22
C PRO A 37 39.76 10.48 -32.12
N VAL A 38 39.91 9.16 -31.88
CA VAL A 38 40.99 8.50 -31.09
C VAL A 38 42.35 8.58 -31.83
N PRO A 39 43.52 8.48 -31.16
CA PRO A 39 44.26 7.19 -31.25
C PRO A 39 45.14 6.78 -30.04
N SER A 40 45.25 5.45 -29.89
CA SER A 40 46.35 4.57 -29.45
C SER A 40 47.54 5.07 -28.59
N GLY A 41 47.88 4.27 -27.57
CA GLY A 41 49.24 4.18 -27.01
C GLY A 41 49.34 3.09 -25.93
N GLY A 42 50.09 2.01 -26.21
CA GLY A 42 50.37 0.93 -25.27
C GLY A 42 51.81 0.94 -24.75
N SER A 43 52.02 0.40 -23.55
CA SER A 43 53.29 -0.16 -23.04
C SER A 43 53.01 -0.77 -21.66
N ALA A 44 52.93 -2.10 -21.51
CA ALA A 44 54.04 -3.02 -21.21
C ALA A 44 54.64 -2.85 -19.80
N TRP A 45 54.34 -3.78 -18.89
CA TRP A 45 55.15 -4.11 -17.70
C TRP A 45 55.25 -5.65 -17.54
N PRO A 46 56.36 -6.17 -16.99
CA PRO A 46 56.86 -7.52 -17.27
C PRO A 46 56.37 -8.61 -16.30
N ARG A 47 56.49 -9.86 -16.77
CA ARG A 47 56.36 -11.09 -15.98
C ARG A 47 57.52 -11.22 -14.98
N ALA A 48 57.21 -11.56 -13.74
CA ALA A 48 58.14 -12.21 -12.82
C ALA A 48 57.44 -13.43 -12.17
N THR A 49 58.10 -14.57 -12.32
CA THR A 49 57.78 -15.87 -11.72
C THR A 49 58.40 -16.00 -10.34
N ALA A 50 57.66 -16.58 -9.38
CA ALA A 50 58.08 -17.69 -8.49
C ALA A 50 57.50 -17.58 -7.07
N ALA A 51 56.67 -18.57 -6.75
CA ALA A 51 56.58 -19.36 -5.52
C ALA A 51 56.68 -18.68 -4.13
N ALA A 52 55.56 -18.71 -3.40
CA ALA A 52 55.55 -19.19 -2.02
C ALA A 52 54.14 -19.72 -1.68
N ALA A 53 54.04 -21.03 -1.47
CA ALA A 53 52.90 -21.66 -0.84
C ALA A 53 52.85 -21.30 0.65
N VAL A 54 51.65 -21.09 1.20
CA VAL A 54 51.17 -21.61 2.51
C VAL A 54 49.79 -21.00 2.84
N ALA A 55 48.93 -21.85 3.41
CA ALA A 55 47.65 -21.57 4.07
C ALA A 55 46.42 -21.28 3.19
N ARG A 56 45.86 -22.34 2.60
CA ARG A 56 44.42 -22.43 2.29
C ARG A 56 43.62 -22.44 3.58
N ARG A 57 42.95 -21.33 3.92
CA ARG A 57 41.77 -21.32 4.80
C ARG A 57 40.60 -20.72 4.02
N GLY A 58 39.53 -21.50 3.94
CA GLY A 58 38.45 -21.39 2.96
C GLY A 58 37.71 -20.07 2.94
N LEU A 59 37.84 -19.37 1.82
CA LEU A 59 36.75 -18.55 1.28
C LEU A 59 35.80 -19.50 0.54
N ARG A 60 34.73 -19.93 1.22
CA ARG A 60 33.55 -20.42 0.50
C ARG A 60 33.05 -19.26 -0.34
N ALA A 61 33.20 -19.38 -1.66
CA ALA A 61 32.42 -18.61 -2.59
C ALA A 61 30.95 -18.78 -2.19
N VAL A 62 30.31 -17.70 -1.77
CA VAL A 62 28.86 -17.67 -1.59
C VAL A 62 28.30 -17.86 -2.98
N SER A 63 27.85 -19.09 -3.27
CA SER A 63 27.14 -19.38 -4.51
C SER A 63 25.95 -18.42 -4.56
N CYS A 64 25.93 -17.54 -5.56
CA CYS A 64 24.72 -16.82 -5.93
C CYS A 64 23.61 -17.86 -6.05
N GLN A 65 22.67 -17.86 -5.11
CA GLN A 65 21.49 -18.69 -5.18
C GLN A 65 20.79 -18.33 -6.48
N ALA A 66 20.64 -19.32 -7.35
CA ALA A 66 19.86 -19.21 -8.56
C ALA A 66 18.45 -18.75 -8.19
N PHE A 67 18.11 -17.51 -8.56
CA PHE A 67 16.72 -17.09 -8.68
C PHE A 67 16.09 -18.02 -9.71
N VAL A 68 15.25 -18.96 -9.26
CA VAL A 68 14.36 -19.68 -10.18
C VAL A 68 13.41 -18.62 -10.74
N GLN A 69 13.65 -18.21 -11.98
CA GLN A 69 12.69 -17.41 -12.72
C GLN A 69 11.47 -18.29 -12.94
N GLU A 70 10.38 -17.98 -12.25
CA GLU A 70 9.05 -18.52 -12.50
C GLU A 70 8.76 -18.34 -14.00
N THR A 71 8.49 -19.44 -14.71
CA THR A 71 8.31 -19.37 -16.16
C THR A 71 7.07 -18.54 -16.48
N GLU A 72 7.04 -17.84 -17.62
CA GLU A 72 5.87 -17.04 -18.00
C GLU A 72 4.60 -17.90 -18.07
N ALA A 73 4.74 -19.17 -18.46
CA ALA A 73 3.65 -20.15 -18.49
C ALA A 73 3.10 -20.48 -17.09
N GLU A 74 3.97 -20.73 -16.10
CA GLU A 74 3.56 -20.96 -14.71
C GLU A 74 2.88 -19.73 -14.11
N ARG A 75 3.42 -18.53 -14.38
CA ARG A 75 2.81 -17.29 -13.92
C ARG A 75 1.41 -17.11 -14.51
N LEU A 76 1.26 -17.31 -15.82
CA LEU A 76 -0.03 -17.22 -16.51
C LEU A 76 -1.04 -18.26 -15.99
N ALA A 77 -0.59 -19.47 -15.65
CA ALA A 77 -1.43 -20.51 -15.08
C ALA A 77 -1.92 -20.13 -13.67
N LEU A 78 -1.02 -19.68 -12.78
CA LEU A 78 -1.36 -19.20 -11.45
C LEU A 78 -2.30 -17.98 -11.50
N ASP A 79 -2.06 -17.07 -12.44
CA ASP A 79 -2.92 -15.90 -12.66
C ASP A 79 -4.31 -16.30 -13.20
N LYS A 80 -4.41 -17.38 -13.98
CA LYS A 80 -5.68 -17.93 -14.46
C LYS A 80 -6.44 -18.62 -13.32
N GLU A 81 -5.77 -19.44 -12.52
CA GLU A 81 -6.35 -20.08 -11.32
C GLU A 81 -6.86 -19.03 -10.33
N ALA A 82 -6.07 -17.97 -10.07
CA ALA A 82 -6.47 -16.87 -9.19
C ALA A 82 -7.70 -16.12 -9.73
N ARG A 83 -7.81 -15.95 -11.06
CA ARG A 83 -8.99 -15.35 -11.70
C ARG A 83 -10.23 -16.23 -11.53
N GLN A 84 -10.12 -17.52 -11.85
CA GLN A 84 -11.22 -18.48 -11.72
C GLN A 84 -11.70 -18.58 -10.27
N SER A 85 -10.78 -18.73 -9.31
CA SER A 85 -11.13 -18.81 -7.90
C SER A 85 -11.84 -17.55 -7.38
N MET A 86 -11.46 -16.38 -7.90
CA MET A 86 -12.13 -15.12 -7.56
C MET A 86 -13.49 -14.98 -8.24
N GLU A 87 -13.65 -15.44 -9.48
CA GLU A 87 -14.95 -15.49 -10.14
C GLU A 87 -15.94 -16.38 -9.38
N GLU A 88 -15.49 -17.55 -8.92
CA GLU A 88 -16.28 -18.43 -8.04
C GLU A 88 -16.62 -17.74 -6.70
N HIS A 89 -15.66 -17.06 -6.10
CA HIS A 89 -15.90 -16.30 -4.86
C HIS A 89 -16.93 -15.18 -5.07
N MET A 90 -16.92 -14.53 -6.24
CA MET A 90 -17.90 -13.50 -6.58
C MET A 90 -19.28 -14.05 -6.82
N LYS A 91 -19.37 -15.19 -7.52
CA LYS A 91 -20.63 -15.90 -7.63
C LYS A 91 -21.22 -16.18 -6.24
N LYS A 92 -20.39 -16.65 -5.29
CA LYS A 92 -20.83 -16.84 -3.89
C LYS A 92 -21.27 -15.53 -3.21
N VAL A 93 -20.60 -14.41 -3.44
CA VAL A 93 -21.02 -13.12 -2.89
C VAL A 93 -22.33 -12.64 -3.50
N GLU A 94 -22.53 -12.82 -4.81
CA GLU A 94 -23.78 -12.49 -5.48
C GLU A 94 -24.92 -13.42 -5.04
N ASP A 95 -24.67 -14.72 -4.90
CA ASP A 95 -25.63 -15.70 -4.38
C ASP A 95 -26.04 -15.32 -2.95
N LEU A 96 -25.08 -15.05 -2.06
CA LEU A 96 -25.36 -14.56 -0.71
C LEU A 96 -26.16 -13.26 -0.73
N ALA A 97 -25.83 -12.33 -1.63
CA ALA A 97 -26.57 -11.08 -1.77
C ALA A 97 -28.02 -11.30 -2.23
N ALA A 98 -28.25 -12.25 -3.14
CA ALA A 98 -29.57 -12.65 -3.61
C ALA A 98 -30.38 -13.38 -2.50
N GLU A 99 -29.70 -14.14 -1.65
CA GLU A 99 -30.27 -14.81 -0.46
C GLU A 99 -30.56 -13.84 0.71
N GLY A 100 -30.30 -12.54 0.54
CA GLY A 100 -30.62 -11.52 1.53
C GLY A 100 -29.50 -11.19 2.52
N ASN A 101 -28.27 -11.64 2.27
CA ASN A 101 -27.11 -11.26 3.09
C ASN A 101 -26.78 -9.77 2.90
N ILE A 102 -27.05 -8.98 3.93
CA ILE A 102 -26.91 -7.51 3.93
C ILE A 102 -25.47 -7.07 3.62
N ARG A 103 -24.48 -7.76 4.19
CA ARG A 103 -23.05 -7.47 3.94
C ARG A 103 -22.67 -7.70 2.48
N ALA A 104 -23.14 -8.78 1.88
CA ALA A 104 -22.87 -9.09 0.48
C ALA A 104 -23.50 -8.05 -0.44
N GLN A 105 -24.77 -7.68 -0.20
CA GLN A 105 -25.46 -6.62 -0.95
C GLN A 105 -24.72 -5.28 -0.88
N LYS A 106 -24.24 -4.88 0.30
CA LYS A 106 -23.51 -3.63 0.50
C LYS A 106 -22.10 -3.61 -0.10
N THR A 107 -21.56 -4.76 -0.53
CA THR A 107 -20.19 -4.86 -1.05
C THR A 107 -20.11 -5.20 -2.54
N ALA A 108 -21.20 -5.67 -3.17
CA ALA A 108 -21.24 -6.04 -4.59
C ALA A 108 -20.82 -4.89 -5.53
N TRP A 109 -21.25 -3.65 -5.26
CA TRP A 109 -20.89 -2.49 -6.08
C TRP A 109 -19.37 -2.22 -6.07
N LYS A 110 -18.69 -2.46 -4.94
CA LYS A 110 -17.23 -2.29 -4.83
C LYS A 110 -16.49 -3.22 -5.78
N TRP A 111 -17.00 -4.45 -5.96
CA TRP A 111 -16.43 -5.38 -6.91
C TRP A 111 -16.54 -4.89 -8.35
N ARG A 112 -17.70 -4.38 -8.75
CA ARG A 112 -17.90 -3.81 -10.10
C ARG A 112 -16.90 -2.67 -10.37
N VAL A 113 -16.71 -1.78 -9.40
CA VAL A 113 -15.70 -0.71 -9.48
C VAL A 113 -14.27 -1.29 -9.63
N ARG A 114 -13.91 -2.30 -8.84
CA ARG A 114 -12.58 -2.94 -8.94
C ARG A 114 -12.35 -3.53 -10.33
N LYS A 115 -13.32 -4.31 -10.82
CA LYS A 115 -13.24 -4.95 -12.14
C LYS A 115 -13.09 -3.91 -13.23
N GLN A 116 -13.93 -2.88 -13.24
CA GLN A 116 -13.85 -1.78 -14.22
C GLN A 116 -12.47 -1.14 -14.26
N ILE A 117 -11.89 -0.82 -13.09
CA ILE A 117 -10.57 -0.19 -13.02
C ILE A 117 -9.45 -1.16 -13.41
N TRP A 118 -9.51 -2.41 -12.96
CA TRP A 118 -8.51 -3.42 -13.34
C TRP A 118 -8.51 -3.67 -14.84
N ASP A 119 -9.68 -3.88 -15.43
CA ASP A 119 -9.85 -4.07 -16.87
C ASP A 119 -9.33 -2.84 -17.62
N TYR A 120 -9.74 -1.63 -17.23
CA TYR A 120 -9.26 -0.40 -17.86
C TYR A 120 -7.73 -0.25 -17.82
N LEU A 121 -7.09 -0.55 -16.69
CA LEU A 121 -5.63 -0.46 -16.57
C LEU A 121 -4.91 -1.49 -17.46
N GLU A 122 -5.44 -2.70 -17.58
CA GLU A 122 -4.87 -3.75 -18.43
C GLU A 122 -5.09 -3.46 -19.92
N ASP A 123 -6.32 -3.10 -20.30
CA ASP A 123 -6.75 -2.86 -21.68
C ASP A 123 -6.06 -1.63 -22.30
N ASN A 124 -5.73 -0.63 -21.48
CA ASN A 124 -5.04 0.60 -21.92
C ASN A 124 -3.52 0.55 -21.68
N ASP A 125 -2.96 -0.61 -21.31
CA ASP A 125 -1.54 -0.80 -21.00
C ASP A 125 -0.98 0.25 -20.01
N LEU A 126 -1.79 0.60 -19.00
CA LEU A 126 -1.42 1.50 -17.91
C LEU A 126 -0.88 0.74 -16.70
N ALA A 127 -1.16 -0.56 -16.61
CA ALA A 127 -0.65 -1.45 -15.58
C ALA A 127 0.87 -1.67 -15.70
N ASP A 128 1.54 -1.79 -14.57
CA ASP A 128 2.95 -2.20 -14.47
C ASP A 128 3.09 -3.50 -13.65
N ARG A 129 4.23 -4.18 -13.74
CA ARG A 129 4.45 -5.47 -13.07
C ARG A 129 4.31 -5.35 -11.54
N PRO A 130 3.70 -6.33 -10.86
CA PRO A 130 3.20 -7.61 -11.37
C PRO A 130 1.85 -7.46 -12.08
N ARG A 131 1.73 -8.09 -13.25
CA ARG A 131 0.50 -8.21 -14.05
C ARG A 131 -0.01 -9.66 -14.03
N PRO A 132 -1.33 -9.89 -14.11
CA PRO A 132 -2.38 -8.87 -14.17
C PRO A 132 -2.62 -8.20 -12.81
N VAL A 133 -3.19 -6.99 -12.83
CA VAL A 133 -3.50 -6.22 -11.62
C VAL A 133 -4.75 -6.69 -10.87
N HIS A 134 -5.55 -7.58 -11.49
CA HIS A 134 -6.72 -8.17 -10.87
C HIS A 134 -6.40 -8.79 -9.50
N ASN A 135 -7.31 -8.57 -8.54
CA ASN A 135 -7.21 -9.04 -7.15
C ASN A 135 -6.04 -8.46 -6.35
N ARG A 136 -5.46 -7.35 -6.83
CA ARG A 136 -4.36 -6.63 -6.18
C ARG A 136 -4.68 -5.14 -6.11
N ILE A 137 -3.94 -4.42 -5.29
CA ILE A 137 -3.79 -2.98 -5.48
C ILE A 137 -2.98 -2.81 -6.78
N PRO A 138 -3.50 -2.12 -7.81
CA PRO A 138 -2.87 -2.08 -9.11
C PRO A 138 -1.50 -1.40 -9.04
N ASN A 139 -0.46 -2.06 -9.56
CA ASN A 139 0.73 -1.30 -9.93
C ASN A 139 0.51 -0.68 -11.30
N PHE A 140 0.99 0.53 -11.49
CA PHE A 140 0.73 1.34 -12.68
C PHE A 140 1.99 2.06 -13.13
N LYS A 141 2.08 2.33 -14.44
CA LYS A 141 3.10 3.21 -15.01
C LYS A 141 2.94 4.59 -14.40
N GLY A 142 4.01 5.13 -13.81
CA GLY A 142 3.95 6.38 -13.05
C GLY A 142 3.95 6.23 -11.52
N SER A 143 3.97 5.00 -10.98
CA SER A 143 3.93 4.79 -9.51
C SER A 143 5.17 5.32 -8.78
N GLY A 144 6.32 5.36 -9.46
CA GLY A 144 7.53 6.02 -8.97
C GLY A 144 7.35 7.52 -8.80
N GLU A 145 6.79 8.17 -9.82
CA GLU A 145 6.52 9.60 -9.91
C GLU A 145 5.46 10.03 -8.88
N ALA A 146 4.39 9.25 -8.74
CA ALA A 146 3.40 9.46 -7.68
C ALA A 146 4.05 9.35 -6.29
N GLY A 147 4.92 8.37 -6.06
CA GLY A 147 5.66 8.23 -4.80
C GLY A 147 6.64 9.38 -4.54
N ALA A 148 7.34 9.84 -5.56
CA ALA A 148 8.25 10.99 -5.47
C ALA A 148 7.50 12.27 -5.13
N ARG A 149 6.32 12.49 -5.75
CA ARG A 149 5.44 13.62 -5.43
C ARG A 149 4.89 13.53 -4.01
N LEU A 150 4.49 12.35 -3.55
CA LEU A 150 4.07 12.13 -2.16
C LEU A 150 5.18 12.51 -1.18
N ALA A 151 6.44 12.18 -1.50
CA ALA A 151 7.59 12.48 -0.66
C ALA A 151 7.90 13.99 -0.51
N GLN A 152 7.27 14.85 -1.33
CA GLN A 152 7.37 16.31 -1.26
C GLN A 152 6.19 16.96 -0.53
N LEU A 153 5.19 16.18 -0.08
CA LEU A 153 4.05 16.73 0.65
C LEU A 153 4.50 17.31 2.01
N PRO A 154 3.95 18.46 2.44
CA PRO A 154 4.26 19.03 3.76
C PRO A 154 4.05 18.03 4.90
N GLU A 155 2.98 17.23 4.83
CA GLU A 155 2.63 16.20 5.80
C GLU A 155 3.71 15.10 5.85
N PHE A 156 4.25 14.71 4.69
CA PHE A 156 5.30 13.71 4.62
C PHE A 156 6.64 14.25 5.12
N LEU A 157 6.98 15.48 4.75
CA LEU A 157 8.22 16.13 5.19
C LEU A 157 8.24 16.31 6.72
N ALA A 158 7.11 16.72 7.31
CA ALA A 158 6.95 16.89 8.76
C ALA A 158 6.92 15.56 9.54
N ALA A 159 6.42 14.48 8.94
CA ALA A 159 6.28 13.18 9.59
C ALA A 159 7.63 12.57 10.01
N LYS A 160 7.66 11.96 11.19
CA LYS A 160 8.79 11.15 11.69
C LYS A 160 8.49 9.66 11.63
N VAL A 161 7.22 9.28 11.77
CA VAL A 161 6.73 7.90 11.74
C VAL A 161 5.70 7.75 10.64
N VAL A 162 6.00 6.89 9.67
CA VAL A 162 5.17 6.68 8.47
C VAL A 162 4.75 5.22 8.39
N LYS A 163 3.44 4.98 8.31
CA LYS A 163 2.92 3.65 7.97
C LYS A 163 2.67 3.56 6.49
N VAL A 164 3.24 2.55 5.83
CA VAL A 164 3.03 2.30 4.39
C VAL A 164 2.61 0.86 4.17
N ASN A 165 1.52 0.64 3.44
CA ASN A 165 1.10 -0.69 3.04
C ASN A 165 2.19 -1.42 2.21
N PRO A 166 2.19 -2.77 2.19
CA PRO A 166 3.22 -3.55 1.49
C PRO A 166 2.99 -3.65 -0.03
N ASP A 167 1.99 -2.96 -0.57
CA ASP A 167 1.60 -3.07 -1.98
C ASP A 167 2.71 -2.54 -2.91
N THR A 168 2.82 -3.12 -4.11
CA THR A 168 3.83 -2.76 -5.11
C THR A 168 3.87 -1.28 -5.50
N PRO A 169 2.74 -0.60 -5.81
CA PRO A 169 2.76 0.81 -6.21
C PRO A 169 3.31 1.76 -5.13
N GLN A 170 3.44 1.30 -3.89
CA GLN A 170 3.94 2.10 -2.77
C GLN A 170 5.41 1.81 -2.43
N LYS A 171 6.09 1.00 -3.26
CA LYS A 171 7.51 0.67 -3.05
C LYS A 171 8.39 1.91 -3.03
N SER A 172 8.15 2.85 -3.94
CA SER A 172 8.82 4.15 -4.00
C SER A 172 8.64 4.95 -2.71
N VAL A 173 7.44 4.95 -2.14
CA VAL A 173 7.14 5.63 -0.87
C VAL A 173 7.92 5.00 0.28
N ARG A 174 7.96 3.66 0.38
CA ARG A 174 8.77 2.98 1.42
C ARG A 174 10.26 3.32 1.30
N ILE A 175 10.78 3.44 0.08
CA ILE A 175 12.15 3.88 -0.16
C ILE A 175 12.33 5.33 0.32
N ALA A 176 11.42 6.24 -0.04
CA ALA A 176 11.49 7.63 0.38
C ALA A 176 11.46 7.82 1.91
N VAL A 177 10.71 6.98 2.64
CA VAL A 177 10.70 6.98 4.12
C VAL A 177 12.10 6.66 4.66
N MET A 178 12.77 5.65 4.10
CA MET A 178 14.14 5.27 4.49
C MET A 178 15.17 6.32 4.07
N GLU A 179 15.04 6.91 2.88
CA GLU A 179 15.93 7.96 2.37
C GLU A 179 15.89 9.23 3.22
N GLN A 180 14.70 9.59 3.72
CA GLN A 180 14.50 10.73 4.61
C GLN A 180 14.69 10.38 6.09
N ASN A 181 15.27 9.20 6.39
CA ASN A 181 15.63 8.78 7.74
C ASN A 181 14.46 8.81 8.74
N LYS A 182 13.29 8.34 8.30
CA LYS A 182 12.05 8.26 9.10
C LYS A 182 11.82 6.81 9.57
N VAL A 183 10.99 6.64 10.61
CA VAL A 183 10.56 5.31 11.07
C VAL A 183 9.52 4.76 10.09
N LEU A 184 9.74 3.56 9.57
CA LEU A 184 8.83 2.90 8.63
C LEU A 184 8.06 1.76 9.32
N TYR A 185 6.74 1.86 9.33
CA TYR A 185 5.83 0.77 9.70
C TYR A 185 5.23 0.13 8.44
N VAL A 186 5.32 -1.20 8.31
CA VAL A 186 4.67 -1.95 7.23
C VAL A 186 3.83 -3.09 7.82
N PRO A 187 2.55 -3.20 7.48
CA PRO A 187 1.71 -4.30 7.94
C PRO A 187 2.31 -5.65 7.54
N GLN A 188 2.29 -6.61 8.45
CA GLN A 188 2.63 -7.97 8.09
C GLN A 188 1.52 -8.58 7.24
N PRO A 189 1.85 -9.46 6.27
CA PRO A 189 0.87 -10.01 5.36
C PRO A 189 -0.34 -10.63 6.08
N ARG A 190 -1.52 -10.06 5.80
CA ARG A 190 -2.83 -10.55 6.29
C ARG A 190 -2.95 -10.65 7.82
N LEU A 191 -2.11 -9.93 8.57
CA LEU A 191 -2.14 -9.92 10.05
C LEU A 191 -1.99 -11.30 10.72
N ARG A 192 -1.40 -12.29 10.02
CA ARG A 192 -1.31 -13.68 10.50
C ARG A 192 -0.05 -13.98 11.31
N THR A 193 1.07 -13.39 10.92
CA THR A 193 2.39 -13.65 11.53
C THR A 193 2.80 -12.57 12.54
N GLY A 194 2.01 -11.50 12.64
CA GLY A 194 2.25 -10.32 13.46
C GLY A 194 1.44 -9.13 12.94
N PHE A 195 1.55 -7.98 13.60
CA PHE A 195 0.81 -6.77 13.22
C PHE A 195 1.60 -5.89 12.27
N PHE A 196 2.71 -5.32 12.75
CA PHE A 196 3.61 -4.50 11.95
C PHE A 196 5.04 -5.03 11.98
N SER A 197 5.77 -4.71 10.91
CA SER A 197 7.21 -4.73 10.86
C SER A 197 7.71 -3.29 10.87
N ARG A 198 8.69 -3.00 11.73
CA ARG A 198 9.28 -1.67 11.90
C ARG A 198 10.74 -1.64 11.46
N LEU A 199 11.09 -0.61 10.67
CA LEU A 199 12.46 -0.22 10.40
C LEU A 199 12.74 1.12 11.07
N GLU A 200 13.86 1.18 11.79
CA GLU A 200 14.32 2.40 12.42
C GLU A 200 15.14 3.24 11.42
N PRO A 201 15.18 4.56 11.60
CA PRO A 201 16.11 5.44 10.90
C PRO A 201 17.54 4.88 10.93
N GLY A 202 18.18 4.77 9.77
CA GLY A 202 19.56 4.30 9.64
C GLY A 202 19.78 2.80 9.86
N SER A 203 18.74 1.99 10.14
CA SER A 203 18.92 0.56 10.41
C SER A 203 19.23 -0.29 9.17
N VAL A 204 19.06 0.29 7.97
CA VAL A 204 19.31 -0.36 6.68
C VAL A 204 20.30 0.49 5.88
N PRO A 205 21.36 -0.08 5.29
CA PRO A 205 22.25 0.68 4.42
C PRO A 205 21.54 1.09 3.12
N LYS A 206 21.89 2.27 2.57
CA LYS A 206 21.25 2.83 1.36
C LYS A 206 21.23 1.85 0.17
N SER A 207 22.27 1.03 0.02
CA SER A 207 22.37 0.01 -1.04
C SER A 207 21.27 -1.06 -0.96
N GLN A 208 20.64 -1.25 0.20
CA GLN A 208 19.60 -2.26 0.44
C GLN A 208 18.17 -1.70 0.46
N PHE A 209 17.94 -0.38 0.31
CA PHE A 209 16.59 0.20 0.36
C PHE A 209 15.61 -0.43 -0.64
N LYS A 210 16.08 -0.78 -1.84
CA LYS A 210 15.25 -1.48 -2.84
C LYS A 210 14.81 -2.88 -2.38
N TYR A 211 15.64 -3.57 -1.60
CA TYR A 211 15.32 -4.89 -1.05
C TYR A 211 14.46 -4.76 0.21
N ALA A 212 14.83 -3.88 1.14
CA ALA A 212 14.08 -3.61 2.37
C ALA A 212 12.65 -3.14 2.09
N SER A 213 12.40 -2.44 0.98
CA SER A 213 11.04 -2.06 0.56
C SER A 213 10.18 -3.21 0.00
N THR A 214 10.68 -4.44 -0.06
CA THR A 214 9.91 -5.63 -0.51
C THR A 214 9.38 -6.45 0.67
N PRO A 215 8.34 -7.29 0.48
CA PRO A 215 7.91 -8.21 1.52
C PRO A 215 9.01 -9.18 1.99
N GLY A 216 9.93 -9.55 1.11
CA GLY A 216 11.09 -10.38 1.46
C GLY A 216 12.04 -9.65 2.41
N GLY A 217 12.49 -8.47 2.01
CA GLY A 217 13.39 -7.65 2.83
C GLY A 217 12.77 -7.19 4.15
N MET A 218 11.48 -6.85 4.18
CA MET A 218 10.79 -6.53 5.43
C MET A 218 10.78 -7.70 6.42
N ARG A 219 10.70 -8.96 5.96
CA ARG A 219 10.76 -10.11 6.87
C ARG A 219 12.16 -10.35 7.44
N GLU A 220 13.20 -10.02 6.68
CA GLU A 220 14.58 -10.29 7.06
C GLU A 220 15.21 -9.16 7.88
N LEU A 221 14.92 -7.91 7.50
CA LEU A 221 15.62 -6.73 8.03
C LEU A 221 14.82 -5.98 9.09
N ALA A 222 13.48 -6.09 9.08
CA ALA A 222 12.62 -5.33 9.98
C ALA A 222 12.31 -6.08 11.26
N LYS A 223 12.14 -5.33 12.35
CA LYS A 223 11.74 -5.89 13.64
C LYS A 223 10.24 -6.07 13.67
N ALA A 224 9.77 -7.25 14.07
CA ALA A 224 8.35 -7.45 14.33
C ALA A 224 7.94 -6.63 15.56
N VAL A 225 6.84 -5.90 15.45
CA VAL A 225 6.27 -5.11 16.55
C VAL A 225 5.25 -5.98 17.29
N GLU A 226 5.43 -6.13 18.59
CA GLU A 226 4.42 -6.72 19.46
C GLU A 226 3.26 -5.75 19.64
N THR A 227 2.11 -6.12 19.08
CA THR A 227 0.97 -5.23 18.82
C THR A 227 0.47 -4.42 20.01
N LEU A 228 0.41 -5.03 21.20
CA LEU A 228 -0.33 -4.46 22.34
C LEU A 228 0.54 -3.56 23.24
N THR A 229 1.87 -3.64 23.10
CA THR A 229 2.82 -2.89 23.94
C THR A 229 3.35 -1.65 23.24
N ASP A 230 3.35 -1.62 21.92
CA ASP A 230 3.79 -0.47 21.15
C ASP A 230 2.79 0.70 21.27
N LYS A 231 3.29 1.87 21.68
CA LYS A 231 2.51 3.11 21.82
C LYS A 231 2.95 4.19 20.83
N THR A 232 3.74 3.82 19.83
CA THR A 232 4.28 4.76 18.86
C THR A 232 3.14 5.40 18.05
N LYS A 233 3.08 6.73 18.08
CA LYS A 233 2.15 7.50 17.25
C LYS A 233 2.60 7.47 15.80
N ILE A 234 1.66 7.25 14.90
CA ILE A 234 1.90 7.28 13.45
C ILE A 234 1.45 8.64 12.95
N ASP A 235 2.36 9.36 12.30
CA ASP A 235 2.09 10.72 11.83
C ASP A 235 1.27 10.72 10.54
N ILE A 236 1.54 9.75 9.63
CA ILE A 236 0.79 9.59 8.38
C ILE A 236 0.61 8.12 8.01
N VAL A 237 -0.52 7.81 7.35
CA VAL A 237 -0.84 6.48 6.85
C VAL A 237 -0.94 6.49 5.32
N VAL A 238 -0.13 5.67 4.66
CA VAL A 238 -0.15 5.50 3.20
C VAL A 238 -0.82 4.17 2.85
N ILE A 239 -2.01 4.25 2.24
CA ILE A 239 -2.90 3.11 1.97
C ILE A 239 -3.06 2.84 0.47
N GLY A 240 -3.11 1.56 0.12
CA GLY A 240 -3.30 1.12 -1.27
C GLY A 240 -4.77 1.21 -1.69
N SER A 241 -5.01 1.64 -2.92
CA SER A 241 -6.37 1.86 -3.44
C SER A 241 -6.52 1.31 -4.86
N VAL A 242 -7.71 0.81 -5.17
CA VAL A 242 -8.14 0.49 -6.54
C VAL A 242 -8.84 1.69 -7.16
N ALA A 243 -9.75 2.33 -6.43
CA ALA A 243 -10.44 3.54 -6.88
C ALA A 243 -10.58 4.54 -5.74
N VAL A 244 -10.56 5.83 -6.06
CA VAL A 244 -10.71 6.93 -5.10
C VAL A 244 -11.55 8.06 -5.67
N ASN A 245 -12.31 8.73 -4.82
CA ASN A 245 -13.08 9.91 -5.20
C ASN A 245 -12.45 11.17 -4.61
N PRO A 246 -12.18 12.20 -5.44
CA PRO A 246 -11.49 13.41 -4.99
C PRO A 246 -12.38 14.40 -4.21
N GLU A 247 -13.69 14.28 -4.30
CA GLU A 247 -14.63 15.20 -3.64
C GLU A 247 -14.95 14.76 -2.21
N ASN A 248 -15.21 13.47 -2.00
CA ASN A 248 -15.66 12.91 -0.73
C ASN A 248 -14.64 11.96 -0.06
N GLY A 249 -13.47 11.75 -0.69
CA GLY A 249 -12.41 10.89 -0.17
C GLY A 249 -12.77 9.41 -0.13
N ALA A 250 -13.86 8.98 -0.76
CA ALA A 250 -14.25 7.58 -0.81
C ALA A 250 -13.16 6.73 -1.44
N ARG A 251 -12.87 5.58 -0.85
CA ARG A 251 -11.81 4.67 -1.29
C ARG A 251 -12.33 3.25 -1.41
N VAL A 252 -11.99 2.60 -2.52
CA VAL A 252 -12.18 1.17 -2.73
C VAL A 252 -10.81 0.49 -2.74
N GLY A 253 -10.52 -0.32 -1.72
CA GLY A 253 -9.34 -1.20 -1.69
C GLY A 253 -9.55 -2.50 -2.49
N LYS A 254 -8.59 -3.44 -2.41
CA LYS A 254 -8.65 -4.73 -3.12
C LYS A 254 -9.78 -5.69 -2.69
N GLY A 255 -10.35 -5.48 -1.50
CA GLY A 255 -11.54 -6.22 -1.03
C GLY A 255 -11.35 -7.22 0.10
N GLU A 256 -10.12 -7.46 0.56
CA GLU A 256 -9.89 -8.38 1.70
C GLU A 256 -10.22 -7.77 3.08
N GLY A 257 -10.31 -6.43 3.19
CA GLY A 257 -10.65 -5.74 4.45
C GLY A 257 -9.50 -5.58 5.45
N PHE A 258 -8.29 -6.05 5.12
CA PHE A 258 -7.15 -5.99 6.04
C PHE A 258 -6.70 -4.55 6.34
N ALA A 259 -6.74 -3.64 5.37
CA ALA A 259 -6.27 -2.28 5.59
C ALA A 259 -7.23 -1.50 6.52
N GLU A 260 -8.51 -1.80 6.45
CA GLU A 260 -9.55 -1.28 7.34
C GLU A 260 -9.36 -1.82 8.77
N LEU A 261 -9.06 -3.11 8.92
CA LEU A 261 -8.72 -3.71 10.22
C LEU A 261 -7.42 -3.16 10.81
N GLU A 262 -6.38 -2.99 10.00
CA GLU A 262 -5.13 -2.36 10.42
C GLU A 262 -5.40 -0.97 11.00
N TYR A 263 -6.15 -0.14 10.27
CA TYR A 263 -6.52 1.20 10.75
C TYR A 263 -7.36 1.15 12.03
N GLY A 264 -8.36 0.26 12.08
CA GLY A 264 -9.20 0.10 13.27
C GLY A 264 -8.40 -0.31 14.51
N ILE A 265 -7.44 -1.23 14.37
CA ILE A 265 -6.53 -1.61 15.48
C ILE A 265 -5.66 -0.42 15.88
N LEU A 266 -5.08 0.32 14.92
CA LEU A 266 -4.30 1.53 15.21
C LEU A 266 -5.13 2.58 15.98
N ARG A 267 -6.41 2.77 15.62
CA ARG A 267 -7.34 3.66 16.33
C ARG A 267 -7.60 3.19 17.76
N MET A 268 -7.87 1.90 17.95
CA MET A 268 -8.11 1.30 19.27
C MET A 268 -6.89 1.39 20.19
N LEU A 269 -5.68 1.30 19.64
CA LEU A 269 -4.43 1.47 20.38
C LEU A 269 -4.05 2.94 20.60
N GLY A 270 -4.85 3.88 20.07
CA GLY A 270 -4.56 5.31 20.13
C GLY A 270 -3.29 5.68 19.35
N GLN A 271 -2.84 4.89 18.39
CA GLN A 271 -1.66 5.17 17.57
C GLN A 271 -1.97 6.14 16.42
N VAL A 272 -3.23 6.23 16.00
CA VAL A 272 -3.75 7.20 15.02
C VAL A 272 -5.07 7.80 15.50
N ASP A 273 -5.41 8.97 14.96
CA ASP A 273 -6.68 9.65 15.21
C ASP A 273 -7.23 10.36 13.97
N ASP A 274 -8.31 11.13 14.15
CA ASP A 274 -9.00 11.77 13.03
C ASP A 274 -8.12 12.83 12.34
N SER A 275 -7.12 13.37 13.04
CA SER A 275 -6.14 14.31 12.52
C SER A 275 -5.03 13.63 11.70
N THR A 276 -4.79 12.33 11.90
CA THR A 276 -3.75 11.57 11.16
C THR A 276 -4.09 11.52 9.67
N PRO A 277 -3.27 12.12 8.77
CA PRO A 277 -3.54 12.11 7.33
C PRO A 277 -3.46 10.71 6.72
N ILE A 278 -4.47 10.38 5.91
CA ILE A 278 -4.54 9.16 5.11
C ILE A 278 -4.26 9.51 3.65
N ILE A 279 -3.13 9.03 3.13
CA ILE A 279 -2.62 9.36 1.81
C ILE A 279 -2.65 8.13 0.92
N THR A 280 -2.91 8.30 -0.37
CA THR A 280 -2.85 7.19 -1.34
C THR A 280 -2.18 7.61 -2.63
N CYS A 281 -1.44 6.67 -3.24
CA CYS A 281 -0.87 6.82 -4.59
C CYS A 281 -1.67 5.97 -5.56
N VAL A 282 -2.18 6.60 -6.62
CA VAL A 282 -2.99 5.94 -7.65
C VAL A 282 -2.68 6.51 -9.03
N HIS A 283 -2.98 5.79 -10.10
CA HIS A 283 -2.97 6.34 -11.46
C HIS A 283 -4.13 7.33 -11.65
N ASP A 284 -4.01 8.27 -12.58
CA ASP A 284 -5.06 9.26 -12.86
C ASP A 284 -6.42 8.65 -13.20
N CYS A 285 -6.45 7.50 -13.89
CA CYS A 285 -7.68 6.78 -14.23
C CYS A 285 -8.38 6.13 -13.02
N GLN A 286 -7.68 5.97 -11.90
CA GLN A 286 -8.25 5.44 -10.66
C GLN A 286 -8.95 6.54 -9.84
N VAL A 287 -8.82 7.81 -10.24
CA VAL A 287 -9.53 8.94 -9.66
C VAL A 287 -10.91 9.05 -10.30
N VAL A 288 -11.91 8.51 -9.62
CA VAL A 288 -13.30 8.42 -10.10
C VAL A 288 -14.10 9.61 -9.57
N THR A 289 -14.30 10.61 -10.42
CA THR A 289 -14.96 11.88 -10.04
C THR A 289 -16.48 11.78 -9.91
N LYS A 290 -17.11 10.80 -10.56
CA LYS A 290 -18.56 10.62 -10.57
C LYS A 290 -18.93 9.25 -10.02
N ASN A 291 -20.01 9.18 -9.25
CA ASN A 291 -20.63 7.91 -8.83
C ASN A 291 -19.68 6.96 -8.06
N LEU A 292 -18.87 7.52 -7.16
CA LEU A 292 -18.13 6.72 -6.18
C LEU A 292 -18.38 7.26 -4.75
N PRO A 293 -19.23 6.59 -3.94
CA PRO A 293 -20.04 5.41 -4.27
C PRO A 293 -21.12 5.65 -5.35
N PRO A 294 -21.64 4.60 -6.02
CA PRO A 294 -22.79 4.72 -6.92
C PRO A 294 -24.04 5.25 -6.20
N ALA A 295 -24.97 5.85 -6.95
CA ALA A 295 -26.21 6.40 -6.39
C ALA A 295 -26.98 5.34 -5.57
N GLY A 296 -27.41 5.72 -4.36
CA GLY A 296 -28.11 4.82 -3.43
C GLY A 296 -27.20 3.84 -2.67
N MET A 297 -25.89 3.90 -2.88
CA MET A 297 -24.90 3.12 -2.13
C MET A 297 -24.06 4.02 -1.23
N GLU A 298 -23.56 3.46 -0.13
CA GLU A 298 -22.69 4.16 0.82
C GLU A 298 -21.44 3.34 1.13
N LEU A 299 -20.44 4.03 1.68
CA LEU A 299 -19.33 3.34 2.33
C LEU A 299 -19.81 2.63 3.59
N MET A 300 -19.17 1.50 3.89
CA MET A 300 -19.36 0.82 5.15
C MET A 300 -18.73 1.66 6.27
N LYS A 301 -19.28 1.54 7.48
CA LYS A 301 -18.78 2.23 8.69
C LYS A 301 -17.28 2.04 8.94
N HIS A 302 -16.72 0.91 8.52
CA HIS A 302 -15.29 0.57 8.67
C HIS A 302 -14.42 0.98 7.48
N ASP A 303 -14.98 1.46 6.37
CA ASP A 303 -14.18 1.87 5.23
C ASP A 303 -13.38 3.13 5.58
N VAL A 304 -12.07 3.07 5.37
CA VAL A 304 -11.17 4.21 5.65
C VAL A 304 -11.13 5.14 4.43
N PRO A 305 -11.63 6.39 4.53
CA PRO A 305 -11.50 7.38 3.46
C PRO A 305 -10.08 7.94 3.39
N VAL A 306 -9.77 8.64 2.31
CA VAL A 306 -8.47 9.30 2.09
C VAL A 306 -8.59 10.81 2.23
N ASP A 307 -7.54 11.43 2.77
CA ASP A 307 -7.41 12.89 2.87
C ASP A 307 -6.65 13.45 1.66
N ILE A 308 -5.64 12.71 1.16
CA ILE A 308 -4.77 13.17 0.06
C ILE A 308 -4.64 12.08 -1.00
N ILE A 309 -4.90 12.44 -2.25
CA ILE A 309 -4.74 11.58 -3.42
C ILE A 309 -3.58 12.10 -4.24
N VAL A 310 -2.58 11.25 -4.46
CA VAL A 310 -1.40 11.58 -5.26
C VAL A 310 -1.42 10.74 -6.53
N THR A 311 -1.36 11.41 -7.68
CA THR A 311 -1.21 10.77 -9.00
C THR A 311 0.14 11.11 -9.61
N PRO A 312 0.53 10.47 -10.73
CA PRO A 312 1.71 10.87 -11.49
C PRO A 312 1.65 12.30 -12.02
N THR A 313 0.47 12.92 -12.12
CA THR A 313 0.31 14.27 -12.67
C THR A 313 0.00 15.35 -11.62
N ARG A 314 -0.65 15.00 -10.49
CA ARG A 314 -1.15 16.00 -9.53
C ARG A 314 -1.29 15.48 -8.09
N VAL A 315 -1.46 16.42 -7.16
CA VAL A 315 -1.90 16.17 -5.78
C VAL A 315 -3.33 16.72 -5.64
N ILE A 316 -4.20 15.98 -4.97
CA ILE A 316 -5.57 16.40 -4.66
C ILE A 316 -5.77 16.29 -3.15
N ILE A 317 -6.14 17.41 -2.52
CA ILE A 317 -6.53 17.46 -1.11
C ILE A 317 -8.05 17.38 -1.04
N VAL A 318 -8.57 16.37 -0.35
CA VAL A 318 -10.01 16.17 -0.18
C VAL A 318 -10.53 17.19 0.83
N ASN A 319 -11.65 17.85 0.53
CA ASN A 319 -12.28 18.79 1.47
C ASN A 319 -12.76 18.02 2.72
N PRO A 320 -12.25 18.34 3.93
CA PRO A 320 -12.66 17.68 5.17
C PRO A 320 -14.17 17.73 5.44
N GLU A 321 -14.87 18.79 5.01
CA GLU A 321 -16.32 18.96 5.22
C GLU A 321 -17.16 18.00 4.36
N LYS A 322 -16.63 17.61 3.20
CA LYS A 322 -17.28 16.67 2.27
C LYS A 322 -16.80 15.24 2.44
N ARG A 323 -15.71 15.04 3.17
CA ARG A 323 -15.08 13.74 3.34
C ARG A 323 -15.94 12.83 4.23
N TYR A 324 -16.03 11.56 3.86
CA TYR A 324 -16.59 10.55 4.78
C TYR A 324 -15.85 10.55 6.13
N PRO A 325 -16.53 10.26 7.25
CA PRO A 325 -15.87 10.18 8.55
C PRO A 325 -14.88 9.02 8.58
N LYS A 326 -13.78 9.21 9.32
CA LYS A 326 -12.81 8.13 9.56
C LYS A 326 -13.38 7.15 10.59
N PRO A 327 -13.12 5.84 10.47
CA PRO A 327 -13.49 4.88 11.50
C PRO A 327 -12.90 5.23 12.87
N THR A 328 -13.66 5.00 13.92
CA THR A 328 -13.25 5.27 15.31
C THR A 328 -12.53 4.09 15.96
N GLY A 329 -12.52 2.92 15.32
CA GLY A 329 -11.94 1.70 15.86
C GLY A 329 -12.39 0.46 15.11
N ILE A 330 -12.32 -0.68 15.79
CA ILE A 330 -12.89 -1.95 15.32
C ILE A 330 -14.36 -1.99 15.69
N TYR A 331 -15.21 -2.24 14.69
CA TYR A 331 -16.64 -2.53 14.87
C TYR A 331 -16.82 -4.04 14.97
N TRP A 332 -16.74 -4.56 16.20
CA TRP A 332 -16.79 -5.99 16.52
C TRP A 332 -18.08 -6.65 16.01
N GLU A 333 -19.18 -5.92 16.07
CA GLU A 333 -20.49 -6.32 15.57
C GLU A 333 -20.53 -6.53 14.05
N LEU A 334 -19.58 -5.93 13.31
CA LEU A 334 -19.45 -6.08 11.85
C LEU A 334 -18.33 -7.04 11.45
N LEU A 335 -17.58 -7.60 12.41
CA LEU A 335 -16.52 -8.55 12.14
C LEU A 335 -17.09 -9.95 12.03
N SER A 336 -16.82 -10.65 10.93
CA SER A 336 -17.24 -12.04 10.76
C SER A 336 -16.40 -12.98 11.63
N LYS A 337 -17.02 -14.07 12.08
CA LYS A 337 -16.33 -15.11 12.87
C LYS A 337 -15.14 -15.70 12.11
N GLU A 338 -15.29 -15.93 10.82
CA GLU A 338 -14.25 -16.49 9.95
C GLU A 338 -13.01 -15.58 9.90
N LYS A 339 -13.20 -14.26 9.85
CA LYS A 339 -12.10 -13.29 9.82
C LYS A 339 -11.46 -13.14 11.20
N PHE A 340 -12.27 -13.13 12.26
CA PHE A 340 -11.76 -13.08 13.64
C PHE A 340 -10.89 -14.31 14.00
N ASP A 341 -11.35 -15.51 13.64
CA ASP A 341 -10.64 -16.76 13.95
C ASP A 341 -9.27 -16.84 13.25
N GLN A 342 -9.10 -16.17 12.11
CA GLN A 342 -7.84 -16.15 11.34
C GLN A 342 -6.81 -15.13 11.83
N ILE A 343 -7.21 -14.13 12.62
CA ILE A 343 -6.37 -12.96 12.93
C ILE A 343 -6.05 -12.93 14.41
N LYS A 344 -4.86 -13.44 14.77
CA LYS A 344 -4.43 -13.58 16.18
C LYS A 344 -4.42 -12.25 16.94
N VAL A 345 -4.03 -11.17 16.26
CA VAL A 345 -4.00 -9.83 16.86
C VAL A 345 -5.38 -9.36 17.30
N LEU A 346 -6.44 -9.66 16.55
CA LEU A 346 -7.80 -9.29 16.93
C LEU A 346 -8.27 -10.08 18.16
N GLN A 347 -7.92 -11.36 18.23
CA GLN A 347 -8.22 -12.19 19.40
C GLN A 347 -7.54 -11.66 20.67
N ASN A 348 -6.27 -11.29 20.56
CA ASN A 348 -5.52 -10.72 21.67
C ASN A 348 -6.08 -9.35 22.07
N LEU A 349 -6.39 -8.48 21.11
CA LEU A 349 -6.98 -7.17 21.36
C LEU A 349 -8.34 -7.28 22.05
N LYS A 350 -9.21 -8.19 21.59
CA LYS A 350 -10.51 -8.45 22.22
C LYS A 350 -10.33 -8.84 23.68
N LYS A 351 -9.50 -9.86 23.95
CA LYS A 351 -9.19 -10.34 25.31
C LYS A 351 -8.67 -9.22 26.22
N ASP A 352 -7.78 -8.38 25.70
CA ASP A 352 -7.23 -7.24 26.44
C ASP A 352 -8.28 -6.20 26.80
N ILE A 353 -9.21 -5.90 25.89
CA ILE A 353 -10.30 -4.95 26.14
C ILE A 353 -11.30 -5.54 27.14
N GLU A 354 -11.71 -6.79 26.96
CA GLU A 354 -12.62 -7.48 27.88
C GLU A 354 -12.04 -7.54 29.29
N LYS A 355 -10.74 -7.83 29.42
CA LYS A 355 -10.04 -7.83 30.70
C LYS A 355 -10.00 -6.43 31.35
N LYS A 356 -9.81 -5.37 30.56
CA LYS A 356 -9.72 -3.99 31.06
C LYS A 356 -11.08 -3.39 31.42
N THR A 357 -12.12 -3.73 30.67
CA THR A 357 -13.47 -3.16 30.82
C THR A 357 -14.41 -4.01 31.66
N GLY A 358 -14.12 -5.31 31.80
CA GLY A 358 -15.02 -6.30 32.41
C GLY A 358 -16.24 -6.64 31.57
N GLN A 359 -16.35 -6.10 30.35
CA GLN A 359 -17.48 -6.32 29.45
C GLN A 359 -17.11 -7.31 28.36
N MET A 360 -18.01 -8.25 28.08
CA MET A 360 -17.85 -9.18 26.97
C MET A 360 -18.17 -8.48 25.65
N ILE A 361 -17.31 -8.67 24.66
CA ILE A 361 -17.48 -8.14 23.31
C ILE A 361 -18.11 -9.23 22.44
N GLU A 362 -19.24 -8.91 21.83
CA GLU A 362 -19.89 -9.76 20.83
C GLU A 362 -19.32 -9.53 19.44
N ILE A 363 -19.20 -10.61 18.67
CA ILE A 363 -18.71 -10.60 17.29
C ILE A 363 -19.92 -10.78 16.37
N GLY A 364 -19.87 -10.16 15.19
CA GLY A 364 -20.90 -10.30 14.17
C GLY A 364 -21.21 -11.76 13.82
N THR A 365 -22.51 -12.05 13.67
CA THR A 365 -23.04 -13.38 13.34
C THR A 365 -23.18 -13.62 11.84
N GLU A 366 -23.01 -12.57 11.02
CA GLU A 366 -23.15 -12.67 9.58
C GLU A 366 -22.01 -13.48 8.95
N VAL A 367 -22.39 -14.46 8.13
CA VAL A 367 -21.45 -15.27 7.35
C VAL A 367 -20.78 -14.40 6.29
N GLU A 368 -19.46 -14.47 6.22
CA GLU A 368 -18.66 -13.82 5.19
C GLU A 368 -17.99 -14.86 4.29
N ALA A 369 -18.31 -14.83 2.99
CA ALA A 369 -17.45 -15.47 2.01
C ALA A 369 -16.10 -14.73 2.00
N LEU A 370 -15.04 -15.37 2.50
CA LEU A 370 -13.70 -14.78 2.43
C LEU A 370 -13.10 -15.00 1.05
N PRO A 371 -12.37 -14.01 0.51
CA PRO A 371 -11.71 -14.18 -0.77
C PRO A 371 -10.66 -15.29 -0.70
N PRO A 372 -10.50 -16.08 -1.77
CA PRO A 372 -9.51 -17.14 -1.84
C PRO A 372 -8.11 -16.59 -1.58
N LEU A 373 -7.34 -17.35 -0.82
CA LEU A 373 -5.97 -16.99 -0.54
C LEU A 373 -5.15 -17.20 -1.80
N ALA A 374 -4.68 -16.10 -2.41
CA ALA A 374 -3.68 -16.19 -3.47
C ALA A 374 -2.53 -17.13 -3.05
N LYS A 375 -2.40 -18.28 -3.73
CA LYS A 375 -1.26 -19.19 -3.61
C LYS A 375 -0.07 -18.45 -4.23
N ARG A 376 0.82 -17.90 -3.40
CA ARG A 376 2.15 -17.54 -3.89
C ARG A 376 2.93 -18.84 -4.03
N GLY A 377 3.58 -19.06 -5.17
CA GLY A 377 4.47 -20.19 -5.38
C GLY A 377 5.37 -20.36 -4.14
N GLN A 378 5.50 -21.61 -3.67
CA GLN A 378 6.41 -21.91 -2.57
C GLN A 378 7.81 -21.49 -3.02
N GLY A 379 8.30 -20.35 -2.54
CA GLY A 379 9.73 -20.08 -2.53
C GLY A 379 10.39 -21.30 -1.88
N GLY A 380 11.24 -21.97 -2.65
CA GLY A 380 11.61 -23.38 -2.48
C GLY A 380 11.70 -23.82 -1.02
N LYS A 381 10.81 -24.74 -0.63
CA LYS A 381 11.15 -25.67 0.44
C LYS A 381 12.36 -26.44 -0.06
N GLY A 382 13.55 -26.08 0.42
CA GLY A 382 14.72 -26.94 0.33
C GLY A 382 14.34 -28.27 0.97
N GLY A 383 14.05 -29.27 0.13
CA GLY A 383 13.90 -30.64 0.57
C GLY A 383 15.23 -31.06 1.17
N ARG A 384 15.33 -31.05 2.51
CA ARG A 384 16.27 -31.93 3.18
C ARG A 384 15.74 -33.33 2.92
N GLY A 385 16.37 -34.02 1.96
CA GLY A 385 16.17 -35.44 1.76
C GLY A 385 16.43 -36.16 3.07
N SER A 386 15.38 -36.61 3.73
CA SER A 386 15.42 -37.68 4.70
C SER A 386 15.26 -38.99 3.93
N ASP A 387 16.31 -39.39 3.23
CA ASP A 387 16.43 -40.72 2.67
C ASP A 387 17.91 -41.10 2.72
N LEU A 388 18.31 -41.66 3.86
CA LEU A 388 19.54 -42.43 4.07
C LEU A 388 19.50 -42.99 5.51
N ASN A 389 18.63 -43.97 5.75
CA ASN A 389 19.02 -45.16 6.54
C ASN A 389 17.95 -46.24 6.46
N ARG A 390 17.99 -47.03 5.39
CA ARG A 390 17.39 -48.36 5.37
C ARG A 390 18.10 -49.22 4.33
N LYS A 391 19.24 -49.80 4.71
CA LYS A 391 19.66 -51.19 4.42
C LYS A 391 21.17 -51.38 4.68
N ARG A 392 21.43 -52.43 5.46
CA ARG A 392 22.70 -53.08 5.84
C ARG A 392 23.45 -52.44 6.99
#